data_AF-A0A536ZR92-F1
#
_entry.id   AF-A0A536ZR92-F1
#
_cell.length_a   1.000
_cell.length_b   1.000
_cell.length_c   1.000
_cell.angle_alpha   90.00
_cell.angle_beta   90.00
_cell.angle_gamma   90.00
#
_symmetry.space_group_name_H-M   'P 1'
#
loop_
_entity.id
_entity.type
_entity.pdbx_description
1 polymer ?
#
loop_
_entity_poly.entity_id
_entity_poly.type
_entity_poly.pdbx_seq_one_letter_code
_entity_poly.pdbx_strand_id
1 'polypeptide(L)'
;SLVPTVAAVRGMALGGACEFIMHCDRAVAALESYIGLVEAGVGLLPAGGGCKELALRAAQEAARGSVGGQLDLFPFLRTYFQQAALATVSKSALDARDLGYLRAADVVIFNPYELLWVAKAQVRALSESAYRPLLPVSGIAVAGRTGIATLEMMLVNMRDGGFISAHDFEVGLRIARVLCGGEVESGSLVDEKWLLDLERREFMALLKNPRTQERIAHTLKTGKPLRN
;
A
#
# COMPACT_ATOMS: atom_id res chain seq x y z
N SER A 1 -4.00 3.94 19.13
CA SER A 1 -3.80 3.29 20.44
C SER A 1 -2.93 4.20 21.31
N LEU A 2 -3.06 4.21 22.63
CA LEU A 2 -2.09 4.90 23.51
C LEU A 2 -0.82 4.08 23.78
N VAL A 3 -0.77 2.85 23.26
CA VAL A 3 0.36 1.93 23.40
C VAL A 3 1.17 1.95 22.09
N PRO A 4 2.48 2.25 22.12
CA PRO A 4 3.32 2.21 20.93
C PRO A 4 3.53 0.78 20.44
N THR A 5 3.61 0.63 19.12
CA THR A 5 3.75 -0.64 18.42
C THR A 5 4.97 -0.63 17.51
N VAL A 6 5.75 -1.71 17.55
CA VAL A 6 6.94 -1.87 16.71
C VAL A 6 6.88 -3.21 16.01
N ALA A 7 6.88 -3.21 14.67
CA ALA A 7 6.98 -4.42 13.88
C ALA A 7 8.44 -4.91 13.86
N ALA A 8 8.67 -6.18 14.21
CA ALA A 8 9.96 -6.84 14.08
C ALA A 8 9.92 -7.80 12.88
N VAL A 9 10.54 -7.41 11.77
CA VAL A 9 10.36 -8.06 10.46
C VAL A 9 11.61 -8.88 10.09
N ARG A 10 11.39 -10.17 9.80
CA ARG A 10 12.42 -11.09 9.27
C ARG A 10 11.81 -11.94 8.17
N GLY A 11 12.53 -12.09 7.07
CA GLY A 11 12.06 -12.90 5.94
C GLY A 11 10.93 -12.20 5.18
N MET A 12 9.85 -12.91 4.90
CA MET A 12 8.76 -12.40 4.05
C MET A 12 7.63 -11.77 4.88
N ALA A 13 7.24 -10.54 4.54
CA ALA A 13 6.05 -9.86 5.04
C ALA A 13 5.20 -9.38 3.85
N LEU A 14 4.30 -10.25 3.40
CA LEU A 14 3.51 -10.05 2.19
C LEU A 14 2.03 -9.80 2.49
N GLY A 15 1.38 -9.00 1.65
CA GLY A 15 -0.04 -8.65 1.75
C GLY A 15 -0.40 -8.02 3.09
N GLY A 16 -1.35 -8.62 3.82
CA GLY A 16 -1.75 -8.14 5.15
C GLY A 16 -0.60 -8.00 6.16
N ALA A 17 0.51 -8.75 6.03
CA ALA A 17 1.70 -8.54 6.86
C ALA A 17 2.46 -7.25 6.50
N CYS A 18 2.51 -6.88 5.22
CA CYS A 18 2.99 -5.57 4.78
C CYS A 18 2.08 -4.46 5.31
N GLU A 19 0.76 -4.62 5.23
CA GLU A 19 -0.20 -3.67 5.79
C GLU A 19 -0.03 -3.50 7.31
N PHE A 20 0.17 -4.60 8.03
CA PHE A 20 0.45 -4.57 9.46
C PHE A 20 1.70 -3.72 9.79
N ILE A 21 2.77 -3.86 9.00
CA ILE A 21 3.99 -3.06 9.17
C ILE A 21 3.68 -1.57 8.93
N MET A 22 2.95 -1.25 7.88
CA MET A 22 2.61 0.14 7.53
C MET A 22 1.78 0.85 8.63
N HIS A 23 1.02 0.09 9.42
CA HIS A 23 0.22 0.62 10.53
C HIS A 23 0.88 0.60 11.91
N CYS A 24 2.05 -0.02 12.07
CA CYS A 24 2.82 0.10 13.31
C CYS A 24 3.38 1.51 13.48
N ASP A 25 3.72 1.92 14.70
CA ASP A 25 4.35 3.23 14.93
C ASP A 25 5.79 3.27 14.39
N ARG A 26 6.47 2.12 14.44
CA ARG A 26 7.80 1.88 13.85
C ARG A 26 7.93 0.46 13.33
N ALA A 27 8.94 0.25 12.50
CA ALA A 27 9.42 -1.06 12.14
C ALA A 27 10.93 -1.18 12.38
N VAL A 28 11.36 -2.39 12.73
CA VAL A 28 12.73 -2.85 12.66
C VAL A 28 12.73 -4.04 11.71
N ALA A 29 13.46 -3.94 10.60
CA ALA A 29 13.51 -4.96 9.57
C ALA A 29 14.94 -5.48 9.39
N ALA A 30 15.09 -6.81 9.31
CA ALA A 30 16.33 -7.41 8.85
C ALA A 30 16.58 -7.06 7.38
N LEU A 31 17.83 -6.79 7.00
CA LEU A 31 18.21 -6.35 5.66
C LEU A 31 17.65 -7.26 4.55
N GLU A 32 17.64 -8.56 4.78
CA GLU A 32 17.15 -9.59 3.86
C GLU A 32 15.62 -9.72 3.78
N SER A 33 14.86 -8.81 4.41
CA SER A 33 13.40 -8.91 4.43
C SER A 33 12.79 -8.54 3.07
N TYR A 34 11.82 -9.35 2.63
CA TYR A 34 11.01 -9.15 1.43
C TYR A 34 9.63 -8.65 1.84
N ILE A 35 9.26 -7.44 1.43
CA ILE A 35 8.04 -6.77 1.88
C ILE A 35 7.25 -6.34 0.65
N GLY A 36 5.94 -6.57 0.63
CA GLY A 36 5.10 -6.01 -0.43
C GLY A 36 3.65 -6.44 -0.40
N LEU A 37 2.85 -5.73 -1.18
CA LEU A 37 1.43 -5.99 -1.36
C LEU A 37 1.25 -6.94 -2.55
N VAL A 38 0.59 -8.07 -2.33
CA VAL A 38 0.50 -9.18 -3.31
C VAL A 38 -0.93 -9.59 -3.64
N GLU A 39 -1.90 -8.86 -3.09
CA GLU A 39 -3.33 -9.12 -3.18
C GLU A 39 -3.83 -9.14 -4.63
N ALA A 40 -3.26 -8.30 -5.50
CA ALA A 40 -3.60 -8.26 -6.92
C ALA A 40 -3.39 -9.63 -7.61
N GLY A 41 -2.36 -10.37 -7.18
CA GLY A 41 -2.05 -11.70 -7.69
C GLY A 41 -3.14 -12.75 -7.42
N VAL A 42 -3.99 -12.54 -6.42
CA VAL A 42 -5.14 -13.40 -6.09
C VAL A 42 -6.49 -12.76 -6.45
N GLY A 43 -6.47 -11.65 -7.19
CA GLY A 43 -7.69 -10.96 -7.63
C GLY A 43 -8.32 -10.05 -6.57
N LEU A 44 -7.53 -9.59 -5.60
CA LEU A 44 -7.96 -8.68 -4.54
C LEU A 44 -7.14 -7.37 -4.59
N LEU A 45 -7.58 -6.37 -3.85
CA LEU A 45 -6.78 -5.18 -3.56
C LEU A 45 -6.33 -5.19 -2.08
N PRO A 46 -5.23 -4.50 -1.74
CA PRO A 46 -4.82 -4.29 -0.35
C PRO A 46 -5.92 -3.58 0.45
N ALA A 47 -6.47 -4.24 1.47
CA ALA A 47 -7.69 -3.81 2.15
C ALA A 47 -7.61 -3.76 3.69
N GLY A 48 -6.42 -3.96 4.25
CA GLY A 48 -6.10 -3.71 5.65
C GLY A 48 -5.62 -2.29 5.92
N GLY A 49 -5.91 -1.35 5.02
CA GLY A 49 -5.42 0.03 5.00
C GLY A 49 -4.23 0.27 4.06
N GLY A 50 -3.80 -0.73 3.29
CA GLY A 50 -2.67 -0.62 2.38
C GLY A 50 -2.87 0.41 1.28
N CYS A 51 -4.00 0.39 0.55
CA CYS A 51 -4.26 1.41 -0.47
C CYS A 51 -4.37 2.80 0.17
N LYS A 52 -5.00 2.92 1.35
CA LYS A 52 -5.04 4.18 2.10
C LYS A 52 -3.63 4.71 2.41
N GLU A 53 -2.73 3.86 2.91
CA GLU A 53 -1.36 4.25 3.25
C GLU A 53 -0.58 4.71 2.02
N LEU A 54 -0.71 4.02 0.90
CA LEU A 54 -0.06 4.40 -0.35
C LEU A 54 -0.58 5.76 -0.87
N ALA A 55 -1.90 6.00 -0.83
CA ALA A 55 -2.48 7.29 -1.21
C ALA A 55 -2.00 8.44 -0.31
N LEU A 56 -1.94 8.19 1.01
CA LEU A 56 -1.44 9.15 1.98
C LEU A 56 0.04 9.48 1.74
N ARG A 57 0.89 8.47 1.49
CA ARG A 57 2.32 8.66 1.20
C ARG A 57 2.53 9.45 -0.09
N ALA A 58 1.76 9.15 -1.13
CA ALA A 58 1.77 9.91 -2.38
C ALA A 58 1.46 11.41 -2.14
N ALA A 59 0.42 11.70 -1.35
CA ALA A 59 0.04 13.07 -1.01
C ALA A 59 1.12 13.79 -0.18
N GLN A 60 1.73 13.12 0.78
CA GLN A 60 2.80 13.68 1.61
C GLN A 60 4.07 13.95 0.80
N GLU A 61 4.45 13.05 -0.12
CA GLU A 61 5.60 13.23 -1.00
C GLU A 61 5.38 14.37 -2.00
N ALA A 62 4.20 14.43 -2.61
CA ALA A 62 3.81 15.54 -3.48
C ALA A 62 3.89 16.89 -2.75
N ALA A 63 3.40 16.96 -1.51
CA ALA A 63 3.46 18.17 -0.70
C ALA A 63 4.91 18.60 -0.38
N ARG A 64 5.84 17.65 -0.17
CA ARG A 64 7.26 17.94 0.05
C ARG A 64 8.00 18.36 -1.22
N GLY A 65 7.63 17.78 -2.36
CA GLY A 65 8.26 18.04 -3.67
C GLY A 65 7.69 19.24 -4.43
N SER A 66 6.64 19.89 -3.92
CA SER A 66 5.98 21.01 -4.59
C SER A 66 6.90 22.23 -4.67
N VAL A 67 7.39 22.54 -5.89
CA VAL A 67 8.14 23.76 -6.19
C VAL A 67 7.19 24.76 -6.86
N GLY A 68 7.06 25.96 -6.30
CA GLY A 68 6.24 27.03 -6.90
C GLY A 68 4.73 26.94 -6.64
N GLY A 69 4.29 26.14 -5.66
CA GLY A 69 2.89 26.12 -5.19
C GLY A 69 1.93 25.25 -6.01
N GLN A 70 2.40 24.59 -7.08
CA GLN A 70 1.60 23.62 -7.83
C GLN A 70 1.89 22.21 -7.32
N LEU A 71 0.89 21.61 -6.66
CA LEU A 71 0.95 20.24 -6.18
C LEU A 71 0.80 19.27 -7.35
N ASP A 72 1.86 18.55 -7.69
CA ASP A 72 1.80 17.45 -8.68
C ASP A 72 1.77 16.09 -7.97
N LEU A 73 0.56 15.57 -7.74
CA LEU A 73 0.32 14.30 -7.05
C LEU A 73 0.59 13.07 -7.93
N PHE A 74 0.38 13.22 -9.25
CA PHE A 74 0.22 12.07 -10.13
C PHE A 74 1.47 11.20 -10.29
N PRO A 75 2.71 11.73 -10.36
CA PRO A 75 3.92 10.91 -10.47
C PRO A 75 4.09 9.91 -9.32
N PHE A 76 3.83 10.36 -8.09
CA PHE A 76 3.93 9.54 -6.88
C PHE A 76 2.81 8.50 -6.85
N LEU A 77 1.57 8.93 -7.12
CA LEU A 77 0.41 8.05 -7.15
C LEU A 77 0.55 6.95 -8.21
N ARG A 78 1.06 7.29 -9.41
CA ARG A 78 1.33 6.31 -10.48
C ARG A 78 2.34 5.25 -10.03
N THR A 79 3.38 5.65 -9.30
CA THR A 79 4.41 4.74 -8.79
C THR A 79 3.80 3.74 -7.82
N TYR A 80 3.06 4.22 -6.82
CA TYR A 80 2.38 3.37 -5.85
C TYR A 80 1.28 2.50 -6.46
N PHE A 81 0.54 3.03 -7.44
CA PHE A 81 -0.42 2.25 -8.22
C PHE A 81 0.25 1.08 -8.95
N GLN A 82 1.36 1.34 -9.64
CA GLN A 82 2.11 0.29 -10.35
C GLN A 82 2.60 -0.79 -9.39
N GLN A 83 3.12 -0.41 -8.22
CA GLN A 83 3.57 -1.37 -7.21
C GLN A 83 2.42 -2.27 -6.73
N ALA A 84 1.27 -1.69 -6.38
CA ALA A 84 0.12 -2.44 -5.90
C ALA A 84 -0.53 -3.30 -6.99
N ALA A 85 -0.70 -2.77 -8.20
CA ALA A 85 -1.34 -3.46 -9.31
C ALA A 85 -0.47 -4.61 -9.88
N LEU A 86 0.86 -4.45 -9.86
CA LEU A 86 1.80 -5.48 -10.34
C LEU A 86 2.27 -6.43 -9.23
N ALA A 87 1.78 -6.27 -8.00
CA ALA A 87 2.19 -7.04 -6.84
C ALA A 87 3.71 -7.00 -6.59
N THR A 88 4.31 -5.81 -6.64
CA THR A 88 5.77 -5.63 -6.50
C THR A 88 6.22 -5.90 -5.07
N VAL A 89 7.16 -6.83 -4.92
CA VAL A 89 7.79 -7.20 -3.64
C VAL A 89 9.22 -6.67 -3.60
N SER A 90 9.60 -6.06 -2.48
CA SER A 90 10.96 -5.57 -2.27
C SER A 90 11.97 -6.72 -2.22
N LYS A 91 13.19 -6.46 -2.66
CA LYS A 91 14.32 -7.41 -2.63
C LYS A 91 15.16 -7.31 -1.36
N SER A 92 14.92 -6.28 -0.55
CA SER A 92 15.56 -6.03 0.74
C SER A 92 14.74 -5.05 1.57
N ALA A 93 15.10 -4.84 2.83
CA ALA A 93 14.50 -3.79 3.66
C ALA A 93 14.85 -2.37 3.17
N LEU A 94 16.02 -2.17 2.54
CA LEU A 94 16.37 -0.88 1.94
C LEU A 94 15.49 -0.59 0.72
N ASP A 95 15.32 -1.60 -0.14
CA ASP A 95 14.40 -1.52 -1.29
C ASP A 95 12.95 -1.35 -0.82
N ALA A 96 12.54 -1.98 0.29
CA ALA A 96 11.21 -1.78 0.87
C ALA A 96 10.98 -0.33 1.33
N ARG A 97 12.04 0.38 1.71
CA ARG A 97 11.96 1.80 2.07
C ARG A 97 11.86 2.68 0.82
N ASP A 98 12.57 2.34 -0.24
CA ASP A 98 12.51 3.05 -1.53
C ASP A 98 11.15 2.85 -2.22
N LEU A 99 10.57 1.65 -2.09
CA LEU A 99 9.21 1.34 -2.51
C LEU A 99 8.14 1.95 -1.60
N GLY A 100 8.53 2.56 -0.48
CA GLY A 100 7.59 3.21 0.43
C GLY A 100 6.70 2.22 1.20
N TYR A 101 7.15 0.99 1.47
CA TYR A 101 6.52 0.09 2.45
C TYR A 101 7.07 0.37 3.86
N LEU A 102 8.38 0.61 3.98
CA LEU A 102 9.02 1.14 5.18
C LEU A 102 9.16 2.66 5.09
N ARG A 103 9.10 3.35 6.24
CA ARG A 103 9.34 4.79 6.35
C ARG A 103 10.83 5.08 6.52
N ALA A 104 11.23 6.30 6.21
CA ALA A 104 12.61 6.79 6.38
C ALA A 104 13.18 6.52 7.78
N ALA A 105 12.31 6.55 8.78
CA ALA A 105 12.70 6.48 10.17
C ALA A 105 12.49 5.06 10.78
N ASP A 106 12.12 4.07 9.97
CA ASP A 106 12.18 2.66 10.35
C ASP A 106 13.64 2.16 10.31
N VAL A 107 13.97 1.19 11.16
CA VAL A 107 15.35 0.72 11.36
C VAL A 107 15.63 -0.51 10.50
N VAL A 108 16.74 -0.49 9.79
CA VAL A 108 17.26 -1.67 9.07
C VAL A 108 18.47 -2.21 9.82
N ILE A 109 18.43 -3.50 10.16
CA ILE A 109 19.53 -4.19 10.83
C ILE A 109 20.18 -5.20 9.88
N PHE A 110 21.48 -5.43 10.06
CA PHE A 110 22.24 -6.35 9.21
C PHE A 110 22.35 -7.74 9.83
N ASN A 111 22.28 -7.83 11.17
CA ASN A 111 22.30 -9.09 11.89
C ASN A 111 20.88 -9.46 12.36
N PRO A 112 20.20 -10.45 11.76
CA PRO A 112 18.83 -10.80 12.13
C PRO A 112 18.70 -11.33 13.56
N TYR A 113 19.79 -11.75 14.21
CA TYR A 113 19.78 -12.17 15.62
C TYR A 113 19.60 -10.99 16.59
N GLU A 114 19.81 -9.75 16.14
CA GLU A 114 19.60 -8.54 16.94
C GLU A 114 18.16 -8.00 16.84
N LEU A 115 17.32 -8.59 15.97
CA LEU A 115 16.01 -8.05 15.61
C LEU A 115 15.13 -7.74 16.81
N LEU A 116 14.90 -8.74 17.66
CA LEU A 116 14.05 -8.56 18.85
C LEU A 116 14.68 -7.63 19.88
N TRP A 117 16.02 -7.60 19.97
CA TRP A 117 16.71 -6.70 20.87
C TRP A 117 16.50 -5.24 20.45
N VAL A 118 16.73 -4.92 19.17
CA VAL A 118 16.53 -3.56 18.64
C VAL A 118 15.06 -3.16 18.70
N ALA A 119 14.13 -4.05 18.32
CA ALA A 119 12.69 -3.75 18.38
C ALA A 119 12.22 -3.44 19.81
N LYS A 120 12.71 -4.19 20.81
CA LYS A 120 12.44 -3.92 22.23
C LYS A 120 13.03 -2.59 22.69
N ALA A 121 14.22 -2.23 22.21
CA ALA A 121 14.81 -0.93 22.52
C ALA A 121 13.98 0.22 21.91
N GLN A 122 13.54 0.09 20.66
CA GLN A 122 12.69 1.09 19.98
C GLN A 122 11.35 1.29 20.69
N VAL A 123 10.64 0.22 21.06
CA VAL A 123 9.34 0.35 21.74
C VAL A 123 9.48 0.95 23.15
N ARG A 124 10.56 0.61 23.88
CA ARG A 124 10.86 1.23 25.18
C ARG A 124 11.14 2.71 25.03
N ALA A 125 11.97 3.09 24.05
CA ALA A 125 12.26 4.49 23.77
C ALA A 125 10.98 5.28 23.48
N LEU A 126 10.08 4.77 22.63
CA LEU A 126 8.79 5.40 22.37
C LEU A 126 7.96 5.55 23.66
N SER A 127 7.84 4.47 24.44
CA SER A 127 7.06 4.47 25.67
C SER A 127 7.60 5.46 26.71
N GLU A 128 8.92 5.60 26.81
CA GLU A 128 9.60 6.46 27.79
C GLU A 128 9.67 7.93 27.32
N SER A 129 9.54 8.19 26.02
CA SER A 129 9.60 9.53 25.42
C SER A 129 8.23 10.19 25.26
N ALA A 130 7.30 9.93 26.18
CA ALA A 130 5.94 10.47 26.16
C ALA A 130 5.18 10.23 24.83
N TYR A 131 5.27 9.02 24.28
CA TYR A 131 4.58 8.64 23.04
C TYR A 131 3.11 9.11 23.00
N ARG A 132 2.71 9.62 21.84
CA ARG A 132 1.33 9.95 21.50
C ARG A 132 1.03 9.35 20.13
N PRO A 133 -0.15 8.72 19.95
CA PRO A 133 -0.55 8.28 18.62
C PRO A 133 -0.68 9.47 17.69
N LEU A 134 -0.45 9.22 16.41
CA LEU A 134 -0.76 10.19 15.37
C LEU A 134 -2.26 10.52 15.41
N LEU A 135 -2.57 11.81 15.22
CA LEU A 135 -3.95 12.23 15.02
C LEU A 135 -4.48 11.60 13.71
N PRO A 136 -5.76 11.23 13.66
CA PRO A 136 -6.38 10.80 12.41
C PRO A 136 -6.09 11.82 11.31
N VAL A 137 -5.55 11.34 10.19
CA VAL A 137 -5.10 12.24 9.14
C VAL A 137 -6.32 12.79 8.39
N SER A 138 -6.34 14.10 8.21
CA SER A 138 -7.32 14.81 7.39
C SER A 138 -6.60 15.70 6.38
N GLY A 139 -7.33 16.16 5.36
CA GLY A 139 -6.76 17.06 4.36
C GLY A 139 -5.87 16.35 3.34
N ILE A 140 -6.13 15.08 3.04
CA ILE A 140 -5.38 14.31 2.05
C ILE A 140 -5.84 14.74 0.66
N ALA A 141 -4.95 15.37 -0.12
CA ALA A 141 -5.24 15.72 -1.50
C ALA A 141 -5.31 14.45 -2.37
N VAL A 142 -6.35 14.34 -3.19
CA VAL A 142 -6.57 13.18 -4.08
C VAL A 142 -6.68 13.57 -5.54
N ALA A 143 -6.30 12.66 -6.43
CA ALA A 143 -6.31 12.91 -7.88
C ALA A 143 -7.72 12.83 -8.51
N GLY A 144 -8.69 12.26 -7.79
CA GLY A 144 -10.09 12.19 -8.19
C GLY A 144 -10.31 11.52 -9.56
N ARG A 145 -11.38 11.94 -10.24
CA ARG A 145 -11.80 11.43 -11.56
C ARG A 145 -10.71 11.50 -12.61
N THR A 146 -9.94 12.58 -12.64
CA THR A 146 -8.84 12.77 -13.62
C THR A 146 -7.72 11.77 -13.41
N GLY A 147 -7.36 11.50 -12.15
CA GLY A 147 -6.37 10.47 -11.82
C GLY A 147 -6.86 9.06 -12.18
N ILE A 148 -8.12 8.75 -11.86
CA ILE A 148 -8.75 7.46 -12.21
C ILE A 148 -8.72 7.25 -13.72
N ALA A 149 -9.20 8.21 -14.51
CA ALA A 149 -9.24 8.10 -15.97
C ALA A 149 -7.83 7.87 -16.57
N THR A 150 -6.81 8.54 -16.02
CA THR A 150 -5.43 8.38 -16.50
C THR A 150 -4.90 6.97 -16.23
N LEU A 151 -5.12 6.43 -15.02
CA LEU A 151 -4.72 5.07 -14.68
C LEU A 151 -5.56 4.01 -15.42
N GLU A 152 -6.84 4.28 -15.64
CA GLU A 152 -7.72 3.45 -16.44
C GLU A 152 -7.22 3.34 -17.88
N MET A 153 -6.84 4.46 -18.51
CA MET A 153 -6.23 4.44 -19.85
C MET A 153 -4.94 3.61 -19.90
N MET A 154 -4.11 3.69 -18.85
CA MET A 154 -2.92 2.84 -18.74
C MET A 154 -3.32 1.34 -18.68
N LEU A 155 -4.34 0.98 -17.90
CA LEU A 155 -4.83 -0.38 -17.80
C LEU A 155 -5.47 -0.87 -19.12
N VAL A 156 -6.22 -0.02 -19.83
CA VAL A 156 -6.77 -0.33 -21.15
C VAL A 156 -5.65 -0.69 -22.12
N ASN A 157 -4.59 0.13 -22.19
CA ASN A 157 -3.43 -0.14 -23.04
C ASN A 157 -2.76 -1.47 -22.69
N MET A 158 -2.62 -1.78 -21.40
CA MET A 158 -2.03 -3.05 -20.96
C MET A 158 -2.92 -4.25 -21.32
N ARG A 159 -4.24 -4.13 -21.17
CA ARG A 159 -5.20 -5.20 -21.46
C ARG A 159 -5.24 -5.47 -22.96
N ASP A 160 -5.40 -4.41 -23.76
CA ASP A 160 -5.55 -4.52 -25.22
C ASP A 160 -4.20 -4.90 -25.87
N GLY A 161 -3.08 -4.57 -25.23
CA GLY A 161 -1.74 -5.08 -25.56
C GLY A 161 -1.47 -6.52 -25.12
N GLY A 162 -2.40 -7.18 -24.42
CA GLY A 162 -2.27 -8.57 -23.97
C GLY A 162 -1.34 -8.79 -22.77
N PHE A 163 -0.94 -7.72 -22.07
CA PHE A 163 -0.07 -7.81 -20.88
C PHE A 163 -0.83 -8.20 -19.61
N ILE A 164 -2.13 -7.89 -19.55
CA ILE A 164 -3.00 -8.19 -18.41
C ILE A 164 -4.32 -8.81 -18.89
N SER A 165 -4.91 -9.68 -18.07
CA SER A 165 -6.24 -10.25 -18.34
C SER A 165 -7.36 -9.23 -18.12
N ALA A 166 -8.58 -9.58 -18.54
CA ALA A 166 -9.77 -8.77 -18.25
C ALA A 166 -10.03 -8.64 -16.74
N HIS A 167 -9.70 -9.68 -15.94
CA HIS A 167 -9.88 -9.60 -14.49
C HIS A 167 -8.77 -8.79 -13.81
N ASP A 168 -7.52 -8.86 -14.31
CA ASP A 168 -6.44 -7.97 -13.84
C ASP A 168 -6.79 -6.49 -14.08
N PHE A 169 -7.45 -6.18 -15.21
CA PHE A 169 -8.00 -4.86 -15.48
C PHE A 169 -9.02 -4.43 -14.41
N GLU A 170 -9.98 -5.31 -14.05
CA GLU A 170 -11.00 -4.99 -13.04
C GLU A 170 -10.36 -4.72 -11.67
N VAL A 171 -9.41 -5.56 -11.26
CA VAL A 171 -8.67 -5.40 -10.00
C VAL A 171 -7.87 -4.10 -10.00
N GLY A 172 -7.12 -3.84 -11.08
CA GLY A 172 -6.35 -2.61 -11.26
C GLY A 172 -7.24 -1.36 -11.22
N LEU A 173 -8.39 -1.36 -11.90
CA LEU A 173 -9.30 -0.22 -11.92
C LEU A 173 -9.83 0.10 -10.52
N ARG A 174 -10.08 -0.92 -9.70
CA ARG A 174 -10.50 -0.73 -8.31
C ARG A 174 -9.38 -0.19 -7.42
N ILE A 175 -8.14 -0.67 -7.58
CA ILE A 175 -6.97 -0.08 -6.92
C ILE A 175 -6.84 1.40 -7.30
N ALA A 176 -6.98 1.75 -8.59
CA ALA A 176 -6.95 3.13 -9.06
C ALA A 176 -8.06 3.98 -8.43
N ARG A 177 -9.29 3.47 -8.33
CA ARG A 177 -10.41 4.15 -7.67
C ARG A 177 -10.08 4.50 -6.22
N VAL A 178 -9.52 3.57 -5.46
CA VAL A 178 -9.16 3.81 -4.04
C VAL A 178 -8.01 4.81 -3.93
N LEU A 179 -6.91 4.60 -4.65
CA LEU A 179 -5.73 5.47 -4.59
C LEU A 179 -6.03 6.92 -4.99
N CYS A 180 -6.91 7.12 -5.97
CA CYS A 180 -7.32 8.44 -6.42
C CYS A 180 -8.44 9.07 -5.56
N GLY A 181 -8.87 8.43 -4.47
CA GLY A 181 -9.91 8.97 -3.59
C GLY A 181 -11.33 8.93 -4.17
N GLY A 182 -11.57 8.14 -5.22
CA GLY A 182 -12.88 7.95 -5.83
C GLY A 182 -13.28 9.04 -6.83
N GLU A 183 -14.57 9.07 -7.16
CA GLU A 183 -15.16 9.92 -8.20
C GLU A 183 -15.37 11.38 -7.74
N VAL A 184 -14.33 12.00 -7.18
CA VAL A 184 -14.32 13.40 -6.73
C VAL A 184 -13.55 14.30 -7.69
N GLU A 185 -13.58 15.61 -7.48
CA GLU A 185 -12.75 16.55 -8.25
C GLU A 185 -11.27 16.39 -7.90
N SER A 186 -10.40 16.51 -8.90
CA SER A 186 -8.95 16.48 -8.68
C SER A 186 -8.54 17.62 -7.74
N GLY A 187 -7.70 17.31 -6.75
CA GLY A 187 -7.29 18.26 -5.70
C GLY A 187 -8.27 18.35 -4.52
N SER A 188 -9.38 17.60 -4.54
CA SER A 188 -10.25 17.49 -3.37
C SER A 188 -9.47 16.99 -2.15
N LEU A 189 -9.85 17.48 -0.98
CA LEU A 189 -9.29 17.07 0.29
C LEU A 189 -10.22 16.06 0.97
N VAL A 190 -9.71 14.88 1.29
CA VAL A 190 -10.46 13.83 1.99
C VAL A 190 -9.80 13.48 3.32
N ASP A 191 -10.49 12.73 4.17
CA ASP A 191 -9.94 12.20 5.41
C ASP A 191 -9.55 10.72 5.29
N GLU A 192 -8.87 10.21 6.30
CA GLU A 192 -8.49 8.79 6.37
C GLU A 192 -9.70 7.86 6.30
N LYS A 193 -10.82 8.24 6.93
CA LYS A 193 -12.05 7.44 6.96
C LYS A 193 -12.62 7.26 5.56
N TRP A 194 -12.63 8.31 4.74
CA TRP A 194 -13.06 8.27 3.35
C TRP A 194 -12.32 7.22 2.54
N LEU A 195 -10.98 7.20 2.64
CA LEU A 195 -10.15 6.25 1.92
C LEU A 195 -10.38 4.81 2.40
N LEU A 196 -10.50 4.59 3.72
CA LEU A 196 -10.80 3.27 4.29
C LEU A 196 -12.19 2.76 3.89
N ASP A 197 -13.20 3.64 3.87
CA ASP A 197 -14.56 3.28 3.46
C ASP A 197 -14.61 2.93 1.96
N LEU A 198 -13.83 3.65 1.14
CA LEU A 198 -13.66 3.36 -0.28
C LEU A 198 -12.92 2.04 -0.51
N GLU A 199 -11.80 1.82 0.17
CA GLU A 199 -11.01 0.59 0.13
C GLU A 199 -11.87 -0.62 0.48
N ARG A 200 -12.60 -0.56 1.60
CA ARG A 200 -13.54 -1.61 2.03
C ARG A 200 -14.61 -1.88 0.98
N ARG A 201 -15.20 -0.84 0.38
CA ARG A 201 -16.25 -1.00 -0.64
C ARG A 201 -15.73 -1.75 -1.86
N GLU A 202 -14.58 -1.32 -2.39
CA GLU A 202 -13.99 -1.93 -3.58
C GLU A 202 -13.49 -3.36 -3.30
N PHE A 203 -12.92 -3.61 -2.12
CA PHE A 203 -12.54 -4.96 -1.68
C PHE A 203 -13.74 -5.91 -1.61
N MET A 204 -14.84 -5.47 -0.98
CA MET A 204 -16.05 -6.29 -0.86
C MET A 204 -16.69 -6.59 -2.21
N ALA A 205 -16.51 -5.71 -3.20
CA ALA A 205 -16.96 -5.96 -4.56
C ALA A 205 -16.09 -7.04 -5.25
N LEU A 206 -14.76 -7.00 -5.10
CA LEU A 206 -13.87 -8.05 -5.61
C LEU A 206 -14.13 -9.39 -4.94
N LEU A 207 -14.35 -9.42 -3.62
CA LEU A 207 -14.59 -10.66 -2.88
C LEU A 207 -15.86 -11.41 -3.36
N LYS A 208 -16.85 -10.67 -3.87
CA LYS A 208 -18.09 -11.22 -4.44
C LYS A 208 -17.93 -11.63 -5.92
N ASN A 209 -16.82 -11.29 -6.57
CA ASN A 209 -16.60 -11.60 -7.97
C ASN A 209 -16.21 -13.09 -8.14
N PRO A 210 -16.91 -13.88 -8.97
CA PRO A 210 -16.60 -15.28 -9.20
C PRO A 210 -15.17 -15.54 -9.65
N ARG A 211 -14.60 -14.68 -10.50
CA ARG A 211 -13.22 -14.83 -10.99
C ARG A 211 -12.19 -14.66 -9.88
N THR A 212 -12.43 -13.74 -8.94
CA THR A 212 -11.61 -13.60 -7.73
C THR A 212 -11.72 -14.84 -6.85
N GLN A 213 -12.94 -15.38 -6.67
CA GLN A 213 -13.14 -16.61 -5.89
C GLN A 213 -12.41 -17.81 -6.53
N GLU A 214 -12.41 -17.92 -7.85
CA GLU A 214 -11.62 -18.91 -8.59
C GLU A 214 -10.11 -18.74 -8.37
N ARG A 215 -9.59 -17.50 -8.43
CA ARG A 215 -8.17 -17.21 -8.15
C ARG A 215 -7.77 -17.59 -6.74
N ILE A 216 -8.60 -17.26 -5.75
CA ILE A 216 -8.38 -17.61 -4.34
C ILE A 216 -8.37 -19.13 -4.18
N ALA A 217 -9.41 -19.82 -4.68
CA ALA A 217 -9.53 -21.27 -4.56
C ALA A 217 -8.37 -21.99 -5.26
N HIS A 218 -7.97 -21.53 -6.45
CA HIS A 218 -6.84 -22.09 -7.17
C HIS A 218 -5.53 -21.88 -6.41
N THR A 219 -5.24 -20.66 -5.95
CA THR A 219 -4.01 -20.34 -5.22
C THR A 219 -3.90 -21.13 -3.92
N LEU A 220 -5.00 -21.28 -3.17
CA LEU A 220 -5.02 -22.11 -1.96
C LEU A 220 -4.75 -23.59 -2.25
N LYS A 221 -5.19 -24.09 -3.40
CA LYS A 221 -5.02 -25.50 -3.80
C LYS A 221 -3.65 -25.80 -4.39
N THR A 222 -3.09 -24.89 -5.19
CA THR A 222 -1.88 -25.15 -6.00
C THR A 222 -0.65 -24.39 -5.54
N GLY A 223 -0.82 -23.36 -4.69
CA GLY A 223 0.23 -22.42 -4.34
C GLY A 223 0.68 -21.53 -5.50
N LYS A 224 -0.01 -21.55 -6.65
CA LYS A 224 0.34 -20.79 -7.86
C LYS A 224 -0.78 -19.80 -8.21
N PRO A 225 -0.45 -18.64 -8.78
CA PRO A 225 -1.45 -17.68 -9.22
C PRO A 225 -2.23 -18.20 -10.44
N LEU A 226 -3.53 -17.91 -10.48
CA LEU A 226 -4.39 -18.15 -11.64
C LEU A 226 -4.59 -16.82 -12.41
N ARG A 227 -4.45 -16.84 -13.73
CA ARG A 227 -4.77 -15.71 -14.61
C ARG A 227 -5.97 -16.06 -15.50
N ASN A 228 -7.14 -15.56 -15.12
CA ASN A 228 -8.45 -15.68 -15.80
C ASN A 228 -9.03 -14.30 -16.14
#